data_AF-A0A1T5K921-F1
#
_entry.id   AF-A0A1T5K921-F1
#
_cell.length_a   1.000
_cell.length_b   1.000
_cell.length_c   1.000
_cell.angle_alpha   90.00
_cell.angle_beta   90.00
_cell.angle_gamma   90.00
#
_symmetry.space_group_name_H-M   'P 1'
#
loop_
_entity.id
_entity.type
_entity.pdbx_description
1 polymer ?
#
loop_
_entity_poly.entity_id
_entity_poly.type
_entity_poly.pdbx_seq_one_letter_code
_entity_poly.pdbx_strand_id
1 'polypeptide(L)'
;MFLMLVAGVFAACSGKKETSDDHEHAHDTAKEEWKEMDDFHMLMAEAFHPYKDSSNLEPAKAKAPELASAAEKWASASLPEKVNNDEVKNKLQELKTGTAAFAETVKAGDDKVIGEELTKLHDQFHAIQEAWYGGHGEHHH
;
A
#
# COMPACT_ATOMS: atom_id res chain seq x y z
N MET A 1 6.16 53.17 55.44
CA MET A 1 7.56 53.34 55.03
C MET A 1 8.38 52.20 55.63
N PHE A 2 8.56 51.10 54.89
CA PHE A 2 9.88 50.51 54.61
C PHE A 2 9.66 49.36 53.61
N LEU A 3 10.38 49.49 52.51
CA LEU A 3 10.59 48.51 51.45
C LEU A 3 11.41 47.34 52.02
N MET A 4 11.14 46.09 51.67
CA MET A 4 12.20 45.13 51.31
C MET A 4 11.61 43.91 50.58
N LEU A 5 12.01 43.84 49.31
CA LEU A 5 12.17 42.65 48.49
C LEU A 5 12.80 41.47 49.24
N VAL A 6 12.31 40.26 48.98
CA VAL A 6 13.18 39.07 48.82
C VAL A 6 12.61 38.20 47.70
N ALA A 7 13.42 38.06 46.66
CA ALA A 7 13.24 37.11 45.57
C ALA A 7 13.74 35.72 45.98
N GLY A 8 13.12 34.67 45.43
CA GLY A 8 13.61 33.30 45.55
C GLY A 8 13.00 32.42 44.46
N VAL A 9 13.67 32.35 43.31
CA VAL A 9 13.46 31.29 42.32
C VAL A 9 14.76 30.51 42.24
N PHE A 10 14.74 29.28 42.73
CA PHE A 10 15.73 28.26 42.39
C PHE A 10 14.97 27.03 41.89
N ALA A 11 14.98 26.84 40.58
CA ALA A 11 14.80 25.54 39.97
C ALA A 11 15.98 25.34 39.03
N ALA A 12 16.87 24.44 39.43
CA ALA A 12 18.09 24.06 38.74
C ALA A 12 17.75 23.36 37.41
N CYS A 13 18.43 23.75 36.33
CA CYS A 13 18.50 22.99 35.09
C CYS A 13 19.97 22.93 34.64
N SER A 14 20.74 22.07 35.29
CA SER A 14 21.93 21.46 34.68
C SER A 14 21.51 20.09 34.17
N GLY A 15 21.00 20.07 32.95
CA GLY A 15 20.55 18.88 32.25
C GLY A 15 21.05 18.93 30.81
N LYS A 16 22.29 18.47 30.64
CA LYS A 16 22.83 17.77 29.47
C LYS A 16 22.03 17.97 28.18
N LYS A 17 22.62 18.80 27.30
CA LYS A 17 22.27 18.94 25.88
C LYS A 17 22.46 17.57 25.21
N GLU A 18 21.43 16.74 25.27
CA GLU A 18 21.33 15.56 24.43
C GLU A 18 20.95 16.09 23.05
N THR A 19 21.92 15.95 22.15
CA THR A 19 21.73 16.00 20.71
C THR A 19 20.59 15.04 20.39
N SER A 20 19.39 15.61 20.30
CA SER A 20 18.26 15.01 19.62
C SER A 20 18.77 14.64 18.24
N ASP A 21 18.86 13.34 18.03
CA ASP A 21 18.99 12.66 16.76
C ASP A 21 18.00 13.31 15.78
N ASP A 22 18.49 14.29 15.03
CA ASP A 22 17.84 14.77 13.83
C ASP A 22 17.95 13.60 12.85
N HIS A 23 16.99 12.68 12.93
CA HIS A 23 16.73 11.71 11.88
C HIS A 23 16.13 12.49 10.70
N GLU A 24 16.98 13.28 10.05
CA GLU A 24 16.81 13.76 8.69
C GLU A 24 16.77 12.53 7.78
N HIS A 25 15.61 11.90 7.67
CA HIS A 25 15.27 11.15 6.48
C HIS A 25 14.80 12.12 5.41
N ALA A 26 15.68 13.04 5.02
CA ALA A 26 15.65 13.63 3.70
C ALA A 26 16.23 12.59 2.71
N HIS A 27 15.50 11.49 2.51
CA HIS A 27 15.72 10.64 1.34
C HIS A 27 14.86 11.19 0.20
N ASP A 28 15.14 12.43 -0.21
CA ASP A 28 14.67 12.97 -1.48
C ASP A 28 15.50 12.36 -2.61
N THR A 29 15.34 11.05 -2.78
CA THR A 29 15.33 10.51 -4.14
C THR A 29 13.87 10.60 -4.54
N ALA A 30 13.53 11.44 -5.51
CA ALA A 30 12.26 11.29 -6.20
C ALA A 30 12.22 9.87 -6.77
N LYS A 31 11.69 8.92 -6.00
CA LYS A 31 11.36 7.59 -6.49
C LYS A 31 10.33 7.88 -7.56
N GLU A 32 10.63 7.49 -8.79
CA GLU A 32 9.65 7.51 -9.87
C GLU A 32 8.36 6.89 -9.30
N GLU A 33 7.26 7.62 -9.40
CA GLU A 33 5.96 7.20 -8.89
C GLU A 33 5.15 6.57 -10.02
N TRP A 34 4.43 5.49 -9.71
CA TRP A 34 3.44 4.93 -10.63
C TRP A 34 2.07 5.05 -9.99
N LYS A 35 1.44 6.20 -10.21
CA LYS A 35 0.22 6.59 -9.50
C LYS A 35 -0.87 5.52 -9.50
N GLU A 36 -1.13 4.88 -10.63
CA GLU A 36 -2.17 3.85 -10.73
C GLU A 36 -1.82 2.58 -9.93
N MET A 37 -0.53 2.24 -9.81
CA MET A 37 -0.06 1.15 -8.94
C MET A 37 -0.34 1.48 -7.48
N ASP A 38 -0.03 2.70 -7.05
CA ASP A 38 -0.25 3.14 -5.67
C ASP A 38 -1.75 3.24 -5.32
N ASP A 39 -2.56 3.79 -6.24
CA ASP A 39 -4.02 3.86 -6.10
C ASP A 39 -4.63 2.45 -5.96
N PHE A 40 -4.17 1.50 -6.78
CA PHE A 40 -4.63 0.11 -6.70
C PHE A 40 -4.15 -0.57 -5.41
N HIS A 41 -2.89 -0.35 -5.02
CA HIS A 41 -2.30 -0.91 -3.80
C HIS A 41 -3.11 -0.53 -2.56
N MET A 42 -3.52 0.73 -2.44
CA MET A 42 -4.34 1.18 -1.31
C MET A 42 -5.64 0.38 -1.19
N LEU A 43 -6.36 0.20 -2.30
CA LEU A 43 -7.60 -0.57 -2.31
C LEU A 43 -7.35 -2.06 -2.03
N MET A 44 -6.29 -2.62 -2.61
CA MET A 44 -5.93 -4.02 -2.41
C MET A 44 -5.54 -4.29 -0.95
N ALA A 45 -4.79 -3.40 -0.32
CA ALA A 45 -4.40 -3.52 1.09
C ALA A 45 -5.61 -3.45 2.02
N GLU A 46 -6.53 -2.51 1.78
CA GLU A 46 -7.79 -2.41 2.53
C GLU A 46 -8.67 -3.65 2.40
N ALA A 47 -8.67 -4.29 1.23
CA ALA A 47 -9.43 -5.52 0.98
C ALA A 47 -8.75 -6.76 1.58
N PHE A 48 -7.44 -6.92 1.39
CA PHE A 48 -6.71 -8.16 1.66
C PHE A 48 -6.19 -8.28 3.09
N HIS A 49 -5.64 -7.23 3.69
CA HIS A 49 -5.02 -7.36 5.01
C HIS A 49 -6.01 -7.79 6.11
N PRO A 50 -7.25 -7.29 6.17
CA PRO A 50 -8.23 -7.81 7.14
C PRO A 50 -8.51 -9.31 6.98
N TYR A 51 -8.54 -9.81 5.73
CA TYR A 51 -8.66 -11.24 5.45
C TYR A 51 -7.41 -12.00 5.89
N LYS A 52 -6.22 -11.54 5.51
CA LYS A 52 -4.96 -12.18 5.88
C LYS A 52 -4.73 -12.23 7.39
N ASP A 53 -5.13 -11.19 8.12
CA ASP A 53 -4.83 -11.05 9.55
C ASP A 53 -5.90 -11.67 10.45
N SER A 54 -7.16 -11.71 9.98
CA SER A 54 -8.30 -12.13 10.83
C SER A 54 -9.39 -12.94 10.12
N SER A 55 -9.15 -13.36 8.87
CA SER A 55 -10.16 -13.98 7.98
C SER A 55 -11.41 -13.12 7.74
N ASN A 56 -11.35 -11.81 8.02
CA ASN A 56 -12.46 -10.90 7.80
C ASN A 56 -12.58 -10.53 6.31
N LEU A 57 -13.59 -11.10 5.64
CA LEU A 57 -13.88 -10.86 4.23
C LEU A 57 -14.81 -9.68 3.95
N GLU A 58 -15.38 -9.05 4.98
CA GLU A 58 -16.32 -7.94 4.79
C GLU A 58 -15.71 -6.77 4.00
N PRO A 59 -14.46 -6.32 4.28
CA PRO A 59 -13.82 -5.28 3.48
C PRO A 59 -13.61 -5.69 2.02
N ALA A 60 -13.19 -6.93 1.78
CA ALA A 60 -12.97 -7.45 0.43
C ALA A 60 -14.27 -7.46 -0.39
N LYS A 61 -15.38 -7.93 0.20
CA LYS A 61 -16.70 -7.92 -0.43
C LYS A 61 -17.16 -6.50 -0.76
N ALA A 62 -16.98 -5.56 0.16
CA ALA A 62 -17.36 -4.16 -0.02
C ALA A 62 -16.53 -3.44 -1.10
N LYS A 63 -15.23 -3.75 -1.18
CA LYS A 63 -14.28 -3.10 -2.10
C LYS A 63 -14.20 -3.72 -3.49
N ALA A 64 -14.81 -4.89 -3.72
CA ALA A 64 -14.70 -5.58 -5.01
C ALA A 64 -15.08 -4.73 -6.25
N PRO A 65 -16.15 -3.89 -6.23
CA PRO A 65 -16.46 -3.01 -7.36
C PRO A 65 -15.41 -1.91 -7.59
N GLU A 66 -14.81 -1.39 -6.51
CA GLU A 66 -13.74 -0.39 -6.58
C GLU A 66 -12.45 -1.00 -7.14
N LEU A 67 -12.10 -2.23 -6.72
CA LEU A 67 -10.98 -2.99 -7.27
C LEU A 67 -11.13 -3.26 -8.77
N ALA A 68 -12.33 -3.65 -9.22
CA ALA A 68 -12.62 -3.86 -10.64
C ALA A 68 -12.44 -2.57 -11.45
N SER A 69 -13.00 -1.46 -10.96
CA SER A 69 -12.91 -0.15 -11.63
C SER A 69 -11.47 0.36 -11.67
N ALA A 70 -10.70 0.19 -10.59
CA ALA A 70 -9.31 0.61 -10.51
C ALA A 70 -8.41 -0.21 -11.45
N ALA A 71 -8.58 -1.54 -11.51
CA ALA A 71 -7.82 -2.38 -12.43
C ALA A 71 -8.15 -2.08 -13.90
N GLU A 72 -9.41 -1.82 -14.24
CA GLU A 72 -9.80 -1.40 -15.59
C GLU A 72 -9.14 -0.08 -16.00
N LYS A 73 -9.17 0.91 -15.11
CA LYS A 73 -8.50 2.20 -15.31
C LYS A 73 -6.99 1.99 -15.50
N TRP A 74 -6.36 1.22 -14.64
CA TRP A 74 -4.92 0.98 -14.68
C TRP A 74 -4.49 0.26 -15.96
N ALA A 75 -5.22 -0.76 -16.37
CA ALA A 75 -4.95 -1.50 -17.62
C ALA A 75 -5.17 -0.66 -18.90
N SER A 76 -5.84 0.49 -18.79
CA SER A 76 -6.09 1.43 -19.89
C SER A 76 -5.18 2.67 -19.85
N ALA A 77 -4.40 2.83 -18.78
CA ALA A 77 -3.52 3.98 -18.59
C ALA A 77 -2.22 3.84 -19.41
N SER A 78 -1.58 4.98 -19.71
CA SER A 78 -0.24 4.98 -20.27
C SER A 78 0.74 4.40 -19.27
N LEU A 79 1.52 3.40 -19.70
CA LEU A 79 2.54 2.78 -18.86
C LEU A 79 3.83 3.61 -18.87
N PRO A 80 4.51 3.75 -17.72
CA PRO A 80 5.86 4.29 -17.69
C PRO A 80 6.81 3.46 -18.56
N GLU A 81 7.81 4.10 -19.16
CA GLU A 81 8.66 3.48 -20.19
C GLU A 81 9.32 2.17 -19.72
N LYS A 82 9.82 2.13 -18.49
CA LYS A 82 10.52 0.94 -17.94
C LYS A 82 9.64 -0.31 -17.78
N VAL A 83 8.32 -0.15 -17.71
CA VAL A 83 7.35 -1.25 -17.59
C VAL A 83 6.40 -1.32 -18.78
N ASN A 84 6.60 -0.51 -19.83
CA ASN A 84 5.78 -0.52 -21.03
C ASN A 84 6.18 -1.66 -21.99
N ASN A 85 5.98 -2.89 -21.53
CA ASN A 85 6.26 -4.12 -22.28
C ASN A 85 5.04 -5.05 -22.24
N ASP A 86 5.05 -6.08 -23.09
CA ASP A 86 3.90 -6.97 -23.26
C ASP A 86 3.64 -7.84 -22.01
N GLU A 87 4.67 -8.16 -21.23
CA GLU A 87 4.51 -8.91 -19.99
C GLU A 87 3.68 -8.15 -18.96
N VAL A 88 4.03 -6.89 -18.67
CA VAL A 88 3.29 -6.05 -17.72
C VAL A 88 1.88 -5.76 -18.24
N LYS A 89 1.71 -5.52 -19.54
CA LYS A 89 0.39 -5.34 -20.15
C LYS A 89 -0.50 -6.57 -19.96
N ASN A 90 0.04 -7.77 -20.18
CA ASN A 90 -0.70 -9.01 -19.96
C ASN A 90 -1.09 -9.18 -18.48
N LYS A 91 -0.16 -8.93 -17.56
CA LYS A 91 -0.45 -9.00 -16.11
C LYS A 91 -1.55 -8.03 -15.68
N LEU A 92 -1.59 -6.82 -16.26
CA LEU A 92 -2.65 -5.84 -16.02
C LEU A 92 -4.01 -6.30 -16.59
N GLN A 93 -4.04 -6.93 -17.76
CA GLN A 93 -5.28 -7.49 -18.31
C GLN A 93 -5.80 -8.69 -17.49
N GLU A 94 -4.90 -9.52 -16.99
CA GLU A 94 -5.23 -10.61 -16.05
C GLU A 94 -5.80 -10.04 -14.74
N LEU A 95 -5.15 -9.02 -14.17
CA LEU A 95 -5.63 -8.34 -12.96
C LEU A 95 -7.01 -7.72 -13.20
N LYS A 96 -7.22 -7.01 -14.32
CA LYS A 96 -8.51 -6.46 -14.72
C LYS A 96 -9.60 -7.54 -14.81
N THR A 97 -9.29 -8.64 -15.49
CA THR A 97 -10.26 -9.73 -15.68
C THR A 97 -10.58 -10.41 -14.35
N GLY A 98 -9.55 -10.64 -13.53
CA GLY A 98 -9.67 -11.24 -12.22
C GLY A 98 -10.50 -10.39 -11.25
N THR A 99 -10.27 -9.08 -11.17
CA THR A 99 -11.05 -8.20 -10.28
C THR A 99 -12.50 -8.06 -10.73
N ALA A 100 -12.75 -8.04 -12.05
CA ALA A 100 -14.12 -8.09 -12.58
C ALA A 100 -14.84 -9.39 -12.22
N ALA A 101 -14.17 -10.55 -12.34
CA ALA A 101 -14.72 -11.83 -11.93
C ALA A 101 -14.97 -11.88 -10.41
N PHE A 102 -14.02 -11.40 -9.61
CA PHE A 102 -14.15 -11.34 -8.16
C PHE A 102 -15.35 -10.49 -7.72
N ALA A 103 -15.64 -9.38 -8.39
CA ALA A 103 -16.83 -8.56 -8.13
C ALA A 103 -18.15 -9.32 -8.36
N GLU A 104 -18.16 -10.34 -9.24
CA GLU A 104 -19.29 -11.26 -9.37
C GLU A 104 -19.27 -12.36 -8.31
N THR A 105 -18.09 -12.94 -8.04
CA THR A 105 -17.92 -13.98 -7.01
C THR A 105 -18.42 -13.52 -5.65
N VAL A 106 -18.11 -12.30 -5.20
CA VAL A 106 -18.53 -11.81 -3.87
C VAL A 106 -20.05 -11.70 -3.69
N LYS A 107 -20.84 -11.76 -4.77
CA LYS A 107 -22.31 -11.70 -4.70
C LYS A 107 -22.94 -13.03 -4.29
N ALA A 108 -22.27 -14.16 -4.55
CA ALA A 108 -22.86 -15.50 -4.40
C ALA A 108 -21.88 -16.58 -3.93
N GLY A 109 -20.58 -16.31 -3.94
CA GLY A 109 -19.53 -17.25 -3.53
C GLY A 109 -19.51 -17.44 -2.01
N ASP A 110 -19.03 -18.62 -1.60
CA ASP A 110 -18.73 -18.87 -0.19
C ASP A 110 -17.39 -18.22 0.20
N ASP A 111 -17.18 -18.08 1.52
CA ASP A 111 -16.01 -17.41 2.07
C ASP A 111 -14.68 -18.08 1.66
N LYS A 112 -14.68 -19.39 1.40
CA LYS A 112 -13.48 -20.10 0.95
C LYS A 112 -13.10 -19.66 -0.46
N VAL A 113 -14.07 -19.65 -1.38
CA VAL A 113 -13.85 -19.22 -2.78
C VAL A 113 -13.44 -17.75 -2.82
N ILE A 114 -14.10 -16.89 -2.05
CA ILE A 114 -13.77 -15.46 -1.98
C ILE A 114 -12.34 -15.25 -1.48
N GLY A 115 -11.93 -15.95 -0.41
CA GLY A 115 -10.56 -15.85 0.11
C GLY A 115 -9.49 -16.34 -0.87
N GLU A 116 -9.75 -17.44 -1.58
CA GLU A 116 -8.84 -17.99 -2.60
C GLU A 116 -8.68 -17.02 -3.79
N GLU A 117 -9.76 -16.41 -4.27
CA GLU A 117 -9.69 -15.43 -5.36
C GLU A 117 -9.01 -14.13 -4.93
N LEU A 118 -9.34 -13.61 -3.74
CA LEU A 118 -8.72 -12.41 -3.21
C LEU A 118 -7.19 -12.57 -3.08
N THR A 119 -6.74 -13.74 -2.62
CA THR A 119 -5.31 -14.06 -2.52
C THR A 119 -4.63 -14.05 -3.90
N LYS A 120 -5.25 -14.65 -4.92
CA LYS A 120 -4.72 -14.62 -6.29
C LYS A 120 -4.62 -13.21 -6.85
N LEU A 121 -5.58 -12.33 -6.56
CA LEU A 121 -5.53 -10.93 -7.00
C LEU A 121 -4.40 -10.15 -6.32
N HIS A 122 -4.20 -10.39 -5.03
CA HIS A 122 -3.09 -9.82 -4.27
C HIS A 122 -1.74 -10.25 -4.84
N ASP A 123 -1.56 -11.54 -5.13
CA ASP A 123 -0.32 -12.08 -5.71
C ASP A 123 -0.07 -11.53 -7.13
N GLN A 124 -1.13 -11.41 -7.94
CA GLN A 124 -1.05 -10.80 -9.27
C GLN A 124 -0.63 -9.32 -9.20
N PHE A 125 -1.15 -8.58 -8.23
CA PHE A 125 -0.71 -7.20 -7.98
C PHE A 125 0.77 -7.14 -7.64
N HIS A 126 1.26 -8.00 -6.74
CA HIS A 126 2.67 -8.04 -6.39
C HIS A 126 3.58 -8.41 -7.57
N ALA A 127 3.14 -9.29 -8.47
CA ALA A 127 3.89 -9.60 -9.69
C ALA A 127 4.06 -8.36 -10.61
N ILE A 128 3.09 -7.45 -10.64
CA ILE A 128 3.20 -6.18 -11.37
C ILE A 128 4.13 -5.21 -10.62
N GLN A 129 4.00 -5.14 -9.29
CA GLN A 129 4.84 -4.31 -8.43
C GLN A 129 6.32 -4.73 -8.48
N GLU A 130 6.62 -6.02 -8.58
CA GLU A 130 7.99 -6.52 -8.72
C GLU A 130 8.65 -6.04 -10.03
N ALA A 131 7.89 -6.06 -11.14
CA ALA A 131 8.35 -5.54 -12.42
C ALA A 131 8.66 -4.03 -12.33
N TRP A 132 7.93 -3.28 -11.51
CA TRP A 132 8.18 -1.86 -11.27
C TRP A 132 9.48 -1.58 -10.51
N TYR A 133 9.76 -2.36 -9.46
CA TYR A 133 10.95 -2.18 -8.62
C TYR A 133 12.20 -2.89 -9.14
N GLY A 134 12.12 -3.56 -10.29
CA GLY A 134 13.29 -4.07 -11.01
C GLY A 134 13.81 -5.42 -10.50
N GLY A 135 12.95 -6.27 -9.92
CA GLY A 135 13.24 -7.68 -9.65
C GLY A 135 14.63 -7.95 -9.08
N HIS A 136 14.94 -7.45 -7.89
CA HIS A 136 16.24 -7.72 -7.27
C HIS A 136 16.16 -8.95 -6.34
N GLY A 137 16.45 -10.14 -6.90
CA GLY A 137 17.08 -11.24 -6.17
C GLY A 137 16.21 -12.46 -5.85
N GLU A 138 16.44 -13.53 -6.62
CA GLU A 138 16.37 -14.95 -6.23
C GLU A 138 15.12 -15.45 -5.47
N HIS A 139 14.27 -16.19 -6.20
CA HIS A 139 13.47 -17.27 -5.64
C HIS A 139 14.38 -18.25 -4.87
N HIS A 140 14.41 -18.15 -3.54
CA HIS A 140 14.83 -19.26 -2.70
C HIS A 140 13.60 -20.09 -2.34
N HIS A 141 13.70 -21.37 -2.71
CA HIS A 141 12.76 -22.45 -2.47
C HIS A 141 12.50 -22.73 -0.99
#